data_AF-A0A2J8XTG8-F1
#
_entry.id   AF-A0A2J8XTG8-F1
#
_cell.length_a   1.000
_cell.length_b   1.000
_cell.length_c   1.000
_cell.angle_alpha   90.00
_cell.angle_beta   90.00
_cell.angle_gamma   90.00
#
_symmetry.space_group_name_H-M   'P 1'
#
loop_
_entity.id
_entity.type
_entity.pdbx_description
1 polymer ?
#
loop_
_entity_poly.entity_id
_entity_poly.type
_entity_poly.pdbx_seq_one_letter_code
_entity_poly.pdbx_strand_id
1 'polypeptide(L)'
;TTLQVLTLLLNKFRVEDGPSEFALYIVHESGERTKLKDCEYPLISRILHGPCEKIARMFLMEADLGVEVPHDVSGGQGWGGLL
;
A
#
# COMPACT_ATOMS: atom_id res chain seq x y z
N THR A 1 -4.78 -13.71 5.23
CA THR A 1 -5.01 -12.26 5.01
C THR A 1 -3.68 -11.52 5.11
N THR A 2 -3.62 -10.24 4.73
CA THR A 2 -2.41 -9.41 4.75
C THR A 2 -1.74 -9.40 6.12
N LEU A 3 -2.52 -9.21 7.20
CA LEU A 3 -2.01 -9.22 8.58
C LEU A 3 -1.27 -10.53 8.93
N GLN A 4 -1.82 -11.69 8.53
CA GLN A 4 -1.17 -12.99 8.78
C GLN A 4 0.18 -13.10 8.05
N VAL A 5 0.27 -12.60 6.82
CA VAL A 5 1.53 -12.61 6.05
C VAL A 5 2.56 -11.70 6.71
N LEU A 6 2.14 -10.51 7.17
CA LEU A 6 3.00 -9.62 7.96
C LEU A 6 3.54 -10.32 9.21
N THR A 7 2.67 -10.88 10.05
CA THR A 7 3.11 -11.63 11.25
C THR A 7 4.11 -12.73 10.92
N LEU A 8 3.86 -13.50 9.86
CA LEU A 8 4.77 -14.58 9.44
C LEU A 8 6.13 -14.05 8.98
N LEU A 9 6.17 -12.95 8.22
CA LEU A 9 7.42 -12.34 7.76
C LEU A 9 8.22 -11.76 8.94
N LEU A 10 7.58 -11.01 9.83
CA LEU A 10 8.24 -10.44 11.01
C LEU A 10 8.83 -11.54 11.91
N ASN A 11 8.07 -12.62 12.15
CA ASN A 11 8.56 -13.77 12.89
C ASN A 11 9.75 -14.46 12.20
N LYS A 12 9.68 -14.63 10.87
CA LYS A 12 10.74 -15.27 10.08
C LYS A 12 12.06 -14.50 10.19
N PHE A 13 12.00 -13.17 10.21
CA PHE A 13 13.17 -12.29 10.29
C PHE A 13 13.51 -11.83 11.71
N ARG A 14 12.75 -12.28 12.73
CA ARG A 14 12.93 -11.94 14.14
C ARG A 14 12.86 -10.43 14.41
N VAL A 15 11.93 -9.75 13.75
CA VAL A 15 11.62 -8.34 14.03
C VAL A 15 10.87 -8.26 15.37
N GLU A 16 11.28 -7.36 16.26
CA GLU A 16 10.69 -7.19 17.59
C GLU A 16 9.42 -6.32 17.57
N ASP A 17 9.38 -5.35 16.67
CA ASP A 17 8.24 -4.46 16.48
C ASP A 17 6.99 -5.21 15.98
N GLY A 18 5.82 -4.70 16.36
CA GLY A 18 4.54 -5.32 16.04
C GLY A 18 4.13 -5.15 14.57
N PRO A 19 3.20 -5.97 14.06
CA PRO A 19 2.72 -5.88 12.68
C PRO A 19 1.99 -4.56 12.36
N SER A 20 1.60 -3.76 13.37
CA SER A 20 1.02 -2.43 13.17
C SER A 20 2.03 -1.42 12.61
N GLU A 21 3.32 -1.62 12.90
CA GLU A 21 4.40 -0.72 12.50
C GLU A 21 4.86 -0.98 11.06
N PHE A 22 4.28 -1.98 10.39
CA PHE A 22 4.64 -2.39 9.04
C PHE A 22 3.43 -2.54 8.14
N ALA A 23 3.66 -2.47 6.83
CA ALA A 23 2.65 -2.76 5.83
C ALA A 23 3.26 -3.44 4.59
N LEU A 24 2.41 -4.16 3.86
CA LEU A 24 2.76 -4.64 2.52
C LEU A 24 2.30 -3.60 1.49
N TYR A 25 3.24 -3.15 0.67
CA TYR A 25 2.97 -2.24 -0.44
C TYR A 25 3.19 -2.94 -1.78
N ILE A 26 2.28 -2.71 -2.73
CA ILE A 26 2.52 -2.96 -4.14
C ILE A 26 3.13 -1.70 -4.73
N VAL A 27 4.32 -1.83 -5.32
CA VAL A 27 5.04 -0.75 -5.98
C VAL A 27 5.09 -1.03 -7.47
N HIS A 28 4.51 -0.15 -8.26
CA HIS A 28 4.48 -0.23 -9.71
C HIS A 28 5.73 0.38 -10.36
N GLU A 29 5.97 0.07 -11.62
CA GLU A 29 7.08 0.65 -12.41
C GLU A 29 6.99 2.18 -12.52
N SER A 30 5.78 2.74 -12.44
CA SER A 30 5.52 4.18 -12.36
C SER A 30 6.04 4.83 -11.08
N GLY A 31 6.34 4.05 -10.05
CA GLY A 31 6.64 4.52 -8.70
C GLY A 31 5.41 4.65 -7.80
N GLU A 32 4.20 4.45 -8.32
CA GLU A 32 2.97 4.38 -7.52
C GLU A 32 3.07 3.27 -6.46
N ARG A 33 2.63 3.59 -5.23
CA ARG A 33 2.63 2.67 -4.10
C ARG A 33 1.21 2.53 -3.56
N THR A 34 0.74 1.30 -3.48
CA THR A 34 -0.58 0.98 -2.92
C THR A 34 -0.40 0.09 -1.71
N LYS A 35 -0.92 0.53 -0.55
CA LYS A 35 -0.91 -0.23 0.69
C LYS A 35 -1.98 -1.33 0.63
N LEU A 36 -1.61 -2.56 0.97
CA LEU A 36 -2.58 -3.64 1.16
C LEU A 36 -3.23 -3.51 2.54
N LYS A 37 -4.56 -3.57 2.56
CA LYS A 37 -5.37 -3.58 3.78
C LYS A 37 -5.29 -4.94 4.46
N ASP A 38 -5.53 -4.95 5.76
CA ASP A 38 -5.43 -6.15 6.60
C ASP A 38 -6.32 -7.31 6.15
N CYS A 39 -7.48 -7.00 5.56
CA CYS A 39 -8.46 -7.97 5.07
C CYS A 39 -8.17 -8.49 3.66
N GLU A 40 -7.17 -7.94 2.96
CA GLU A 40 -6.79 -8.40 1.62
C GLU A 40 -5.94 -9.67 1.67
N TYR A 41 -5.67 -10.23 0.48
CA TYR A 41 -4.98 -11.50 0.31
C TYR A 41 -3.76 -11.28 -0.60
N PRO A 42 -2.52 -11.18 -0.06
CA PRO A 42 -1.34 -10.82 -0.85
C PRO A 42 -1.09 -11.70 -2.08
N LEU A 43 -1.34 -13.01 -1.98
CA LEU A 43 -1.21 -13.92 -3.13
C LEU A 43 -2.22 -13.62 -4.25
N ILE A 44 -3.45 -13.26 -3.90
CA ILE A 44 -4.47 -12.86 -4.88
C ILE A 44 -4.08 -11.53 -5.53
N SER A 45 -3.61 -10.56 -4.73
CA SER A 45 -3.07 -9.30 -5.26
C SER A 45 -1.96 -9.55 -6.29
N ARG A 46 -1.00 -10.44 -6.00
CA ARG A 46 0.06 -10.79 -6.95
C ARG A 46 -0.47 -11.38 -8.26
N ILE A 47 -1.48 -12.25 -8.20
CA ILE A 47 -2.11 -12.82 -9.39
C ILE A 47 -2.75 -11.73 -10.25
N LEU A 48 -3.46 -10.78 -9.62
CA LEU A 48 -4.11 -9.67 -10.33
C LEU A 48 -3.10 -8.73 -11.01
N HIS A 49 -1.93 -8.50 -10.39
CA HIS A 49 -0.85 -7.70 -10.98
C HIS A 49 0.05 -8.49 -11.96
N GLY A 50 -0.24 -9.77 -12.20
CA GLY A 50 0.54 -10.65 -13.08
C GLY A 50 1.91 -11.06 -12.50
N PRO A 51 2.73 -11.84 -13.21
CA PRO A 51 3.99 -12.38 -12.68
C PRO A 51 5.23 -11.48 -12.88
N CYS A 52 5.14 -10.43 -13.71
CA CYS A 52 6.31 -9.64 -14.10
C CYS A 52 6.75 -8.69 -12.98
N GLU A 53 7.94 -8.92 -12.41
CA GLU A 53 8.52 -8.06 -11.37
C GLU A 53 8.96 -6.68 -11.87
N LYS A 54 9.08 -6.49 -13.20
CA LYS A 54 9.34 -5.16 -13.76
C LYS A 54 8.13 -4.25 -13.60
N ILE A 55 6.91 -4.80 -13.68
CA ILE A 55 5.65 -4.06 -13.69
C ILE A 55 5.18 -3.71 -12.27
N ALA A 56 5.20 -4.70 -11.37
CA ALA A 56 4.77 -4.53 -10.00
C ALA A 56 5.59 -5.42 -9.08
N ARG A 57 5.88 -4.94 -7.86
CA ARG A 57 6.63 -5.66 -6.82
C ARG A 57 5.95 -5.46 -5.48
N MET A 58 6.04 -6.46 -4.61
CA MET A 58 5.51 -6.37 -3.26
C MET A 58 6.66 -6.19 -2.28
N PHE A 59 6.52 -5.23 -1.37
CA PHE A 59 7.53 -4.91 -0.37
C PHE A 59 6.91 -4.87 1.02
N LEU A 60 7.64 -5.38 2.01
CA LEU A 60 7.40 -5.08 3.42
C LEU A 60 8.14 -3.78 3.75
N MET A 61 7.42 -2.78 4.25
CA MET A 61 7.98 -1.48 4.64
C MET A 61 7.39 -1.07 6.00
N GLU A 62 8.06 -0.17 6.71
CA GLU A 62 7.44 0.53 7.84
C GLU A 62 6.14 1.22 7.37
N ALA A 63 5.10 1.16 8.18
CA ALA A 63 3.85 1.82 7.88
C ALA A 63 4.04 3.33 7.99
N ASP A 64 3.63 4.07 6.94
CA ASP A 64 3.62 5.51 7.02
C ASP A 64 2.68 5.94 8.17
N LEU A 65 3.18 6.70 9.14
CA LEU A 65 2.37 7.36 10.19
C LEU A 65 1.50 8.49 9.62
N GLY A 66 1.61 8.77 8.31
CA GLY A 66 0.96 9.87 7.60
C GLY A 66 -0.35 9.46 6.95
N VAL A 67 -1.37 10.28 7.21
CA VAL A 67 -2.73 10.23 6.63
C VAL A 67 -2.69 9.96 5.12
N GLU A 68 -3.34 8.90 4.67
CA GLU A 68 -3.74 8.76 3.26
C GLU A 68 -4.54 10.00 2.89
N VAL A 69 -3.96 10.92 2.11
CA VAL A 69 -4.71 12.09 1.61
C VAL A 69 -5.70 11.56 0.58
N PRO A 70 -7.02 11.58 0.83
CA PRO A 70 -7.97 11.21 -0.21
C PRO A 70 -7.83 12.23 -1.32
N HIS A 71 -7.55 11.78 -2.54
CA HIS A 71 -7.57 12.65 -3.71
C HIS A 71 -9.03 12.95 -4.06
N ASP A 72 -9.67 13.82 -3.28
CA ASP A 72 -10.92 14.44 -3.68
C ASP A 72 -10.58 15.58 -4.65
N VAL A 73 -10.51 15.23 -5.93
CA VAL A 73 -10.57 16.22 -7.01
C VAL A 73 -11.97 16.81 -7.00
N SER A 74 -12.17 17.82 -6.16
CA SER A 74 -13.27 18.76 -6.31
C SER A 74 -13.07 19.51 -7.62
N GLY A 75 -13.64 18.96 -8.70
CA GLY A 75 -13.92 19.68 -9.94
C GLY A 75 -14.99 20.73 -9.71
N GLY A 76 -14.74 21.69 -8.83
CA GLY A 76 -15.55 22.88 -8.64
C GLY A 76 -15.01 24.00 -9.53
N GLN A 77 -15.46 24.05 -10.79
CA GLN A 77 -15.37 25.28 -11.57
C GLN A 77 -16.20 26.35 -10.85
N GLY A 78 -15.53 27.38 -10.34
CA GLY A 78 -16.17 28.44 -9.59
C GLY A 78 -15.23 29.57 -9.21
N TRP A 79 -14.45 30.08 -10.18
CA TRP A 79 -13.77 31.37 -10.04
C TRP A 79 -13.99 32.19 -11.30
N GLY A 80 -14.92 33.13 -11.19
CA GLY A 80 -15.32 34.06 -12.24
C GLY A 80 -16.36 35.04 -11.71
N GLY A 81 -16.03 35.76 -10.64
CA GLY A 81 -16.89 36.80 -10.07
C GLY A 81 -16.33 37.44 -8.81
N LEU A 82 -15.82 38.68 -8.98
CA LEU A 82 -15.37 39.64 -7.95
C LEU A 82 -14.14 39.22 -7.13
N LEU A 83 -12.96 39.72 -7.47
CA LEU A 83 -12.38 41.03 -7.09
C LEU A 83 -11.14 41.29 -7.93
#